data_AF-A0A4P8NP79-F1
#
_entry.id   AF-A0A4P8NP79-F1
#
_cell.length_a   1.000
_cell.length_b   1.000
_cell.length_c   1.000
_cell.angle_alpha   90.00
_cell.angle_beta   90.00
_cell.angle_gamma   90.00
#
_symmetry.space_group_name_H-M   'P 1'
#
loop_
_entity.id
_entity.type
_entity.pdbx_description
1 polymer ?
#
loop_
_entity_poly.entity_id
_entity_poly.type
_entity_poly.pdbx_seq_one_letter_code
_entity_poly.pdbx_strand_id
1 'polypeptide(L)'
;MFIYNLFSGFCTPDFEIAWKMSVSKIRGDLLYSCGYTTMQLPCFNEFHSLFYRWNGSKYVRSVPANIIELLTPLAIAIWIMDDGEFYSGLRFNTYRFYDQDIALLMEALSTKFGLTCSIHSHPAGSRIYIDSKSLIKIRPQLLPHMVPSMYYKVGL
;
A
#
# COMPACT_ATOMS: atom_id res chain seq x y z
N MET A 1 -7.64 5.48 13.53
CA MET A 1 -6.62 5.03 14.51
C MET A 1 -6.11 3.59 14.31
N PHE A 2 -6.61 2.81 13.34
CA PHE A 2 -6.21 1.41 13.14
C PHE A 2 -4.69 1.17 13.05
N ILE A 3 -3.99 1.86 12.15
CA ILE A 3 -2.53 1.71 11.97
C ILE A 3 -1.76 2.21 13.19
N TYR A 4 -2.17 3.33 13.78
CA TYR A 4 -1.57 3.83 15.03
C TYR A 4 -1.63 2.79 16.16
N ASN A 5 -2.77 2.11 16.34
CA ASN A 5 -2.91 1.09 17.38
C ASN A 5 -1.95 -0.10 17.19
N LEU A 6 -1.56 -0.41 15.96
CA LEU A 6 -0.59 -1.47 15.67
C LEU A 6 0.85 -1.06 16.02
N PHE A 7 1.15 0.23 15.94
CA PHE A 7 2.51 0.75 16.08
C PHE A 7 2.71 1.69 17.28
N SER A 8 1.71 1.85 18.15
CA SER A 8 1.76 2.78 19.28
C SER A 8 2.90 2.46 20.24
N GLY A 9 3.20 1.17 20.46
CA GLY A 9 4.34 0.73 21.27
C GLY A 9 5.72 1.09 20.69
N PHE A 10 5.79 1.51 19.43
CA PHE A 10 7.01 2.00 18.79
C PHE A 10 7.08 3.54 18.74
N CYS A 11 6.09 4.25 19.29
CA CYS A 11 6.10 5.71 19.41
C CYS A 11 6.73 6.13 20.75
N THR A 12 7.16 7.39 20.87
CA THR A 12 7.61 7.89 22.18
C THR A 12 6.43 7.94 23.15
N PRO A 13 6.64 7.77 24.47
CA PRO A 13 5.54 7.73 25.45
C PRO A 13 4.72 9.02 25.49
N ASP A 14 5.33 10.16 25.15
CA ASP A 14 4.75 11.49 25.05
C ASP A 14 4.23 11.84 23.65
N PHE A 15 4.20 10.86 22.73
CA PHE A 15 3.82 11.11 21.35
C PHE A 15 2.32 11.47 21.24
N GLU A 16 2.05 12.64 20.67
CA GLU A 16 0.70 13.08 20.30
C GLU A 16 0.49 13.04 18.79
N ILE A 17 -0.70 12.61 18.36
CA ILE A 17 -1.05 12.58 16.94
C ILE A 17 -1.11 14.00 16.41
N ALA A 18 -0.33 14.24 15.36
CA ALA A 18 -0.30 15.52 14.68
C ALA A 18 -1.54 15.64 13.79
N TRP A 19 -2.41 16.59 14.12
CA TRP A 19 -3.54 16.98 13.27
C TRP A 19 -3.16 18.22 12.47
N LYS A 20 -3.43 18.19 11.17
CA LYS A 20 -3.13 19.29 10.26
C LYS A 20 -4.36 19.66 9.46
N MET A 21 -4.69 20.95 9.48
CA MET A 21 -5.65 21.56 8.56
C MET A 21 -4.88 22.30 7.47
N SER A 22 -5.37 22.20 6.23
CA SER A 22 -4.82 22.91 5.08
C SER A 22 -5.94 23.24 4.09
N VAL A 23 -5.65 24.07 3.10
CA VAL A 23 -6.61 24.43 2.05
C VAL A 23 -6.12 23.83 0.73
N SER A 24 -7.02 23.15 0.02
CA SER A 24 -6.78 22.64 -1.33
C SER A 24 -6.45 23.80 -2.26
N LYS A 25 -5.23 23.80 -2.82
CA LYS A 25 -4.82 24.81 -3.81
C LYS A 25 -5.63 24.74 -5.12
N ILE A 26 -6.28 23.60 -5.37
CA ILE A 26 -7.03 23.35 -6.60
C ILE A 26 -8.49 23.77 -6.45
N ARG A 27 -9.13 23.37 -5.34
CA ARG A 27 -10.58 23.52 -5.14
C ARG A 27 -10.98 24.56 -4.10
N GLY A 28 -10.03 25.01 -3.26
CA GLY A 28 -10.32 25.90 -2.13
C GLY A 28 -10.91 25.20 -0.90
N ASP A 29 -11.16 23.88 -0.97
CA ASP A 29 -11.73 23.11 0.14
C ASP A 29 -10.77 22.98 1.33
N LEU A 30 -11.33 22.92 2.54
CA LEU A 30 -10.58 22.54 3.75
C LEU A 30 -10.21 21.05 3.71
N LEU A 31 -8.94 20.77 3.97
CA LEU A 31 -8.35 19.44 4.03
C LEU A 31 -7.84 19.18 5.43
N TYR A 32 -8.22 18.02 5.98
CA TYR A 32 -7.77 17.55 7.28
C TYR A 32 -6.92 16.30 7.10
N SER A 33 -5.77 16.26 7.76
CA SER A 33 -4.93 15.07 7.84
C SER A 33 -4.47 14.83 9.26
N CYS A 34 -4.13 13.58 9.54
CA CYS A 34 -3.46 13.19 10.78
C CYS A 34 -2.19 12.42 10.45
N GLY A 35 -1.21 12.46 11.35
CA GLY A 35 0.04 11.73 11.20
C GLY A 35 0.64 11.36 12.54
N TYR A 36 1.38 10.27 12.53
CA TYR A 36 2.27 9.89 13.62
C TYR A 36 3.58 9.36 13.06
N THR A 37 4.63 9.32 13.90
CA THR A 37 5.90 8.70 13.56
C THR A 37 6.31 7.74 14.66
N THR A 38 6.94 6.65 14.27
CA THR A 38 7.62 5.75 15.21
C THR A 38 9.00 6.32 15.55
N MET A 39 9.59 5.81 16.64
CA MET A 39 11.00 5.96 16.95
C MET A 39 11.87 5.26 15.89
N GLN A 40 13.12 5.72 15.74
CA GLN A 40 14.11 5.13 14.84
C GLN A 40 14.74 3.88 15.48
N LEU A 41 14.02 2.76 15.41
CA LEU A 41 14.43 1.51 16.04
C LEU A 41 15.11 0.55 15.05
N PRO A 42 16.18 -0.16 15.45
CA PRO A 42 16.90 -1.08 14.57
C PRO A 42 16.03 -2.18 13.92
N CYS A 43 14.94 -2.60 14.58
CA CYS A 43 14.02 -3.60 14.02
C CYS A 43 13.37 -3.16 12.71
N PHE A 44 13.28 -1.84 12.43
CA PHE A 44 12.76 -1.35 11.15
C PHE A 44 13.79 -1.36 10.01
N ASN A 45 15.08 -1.55 10.33
CA ASN A 45 16.13 -1.61 9.31
C ASN A 45 15.98 -2.84 8.40
N GLU A 46 15.35 -3.90 8.89
CA GLU A 46 15.03 -5.09 8.08
C GLU A 46 14.15 -4.72 6.88
N PHE A 47 13.09 -3.94 7.12
CA PHE A 47 12.20 -3.47 6.05
C PHE A 47 12.90 -2.48 5.11
N HIS A 48 13.72 -1.57 5.65
CA HIS A 48 14.50 -0.66 4.82
C HIS A 48 15.42 -1.45 3.87
N SER A 49 16.13 -2.45 4.39
CA SER A 49 17.09 -3.25 3.61
C SER A 49 16.41 -4.08 2.51
N LEU A 50 15.15 -4.49 2.71
CA LEU A 50 14.38 -5.23 1.71
C LEU A 50 13.89 -4.34 0.57
N PHE A 51 13.37 -3.15 0.87
CA PHE A 51 12.64 -2.32 -0.09
C PHE A 51 13.43 -1.13 -0.63
N TYR A 52 14.65 -0.89 -0.14
CA TYR A 52 15.52 0.19 -0.58
C TYR A 52 16.89 -0.33 -0.96
N ARG A 53 17.34 0.00 -2.18
CA ARG A 53 18.66 -0.37 -2.70
C ARG A 53 19.51 0.88 -2.94
N TRP A 54 20.79 0.80 -2.62
CA TRP A 54 21.75 1.86 -2.93
C TRP A 54 22.06 1.86 -4.43
N ASN A 55 21.88 2.99 -5.11
CA ASN A 55 22.15 3.11 -6.54
C ASN A 55 23.50 3.79 -6.87
N GLY A 56 24.39 3.95 -5.87
CA GLY A 56 25.63 4.71 -5.99
C GLY A 56 25.56 6.15 -5.46
N SER A 57 24.35 6.72 -5.32
CA SER A 57 24.16 8.11 -4.85
C SER A 57 23.11 8.27 -3.75
N LYS A 58 22.04 7.48 -3.80
CA LYS A 58 20.97 7.47 -2.83
C LYS A 58 20.31 6.10 -2.76
N TYR A 59 19.55 5.89 -1.69
CA TYR A 59 18.62 4.78 -1.63
C TYR A 59 17.43 5.04 -2.55
N VAL A 60 17.10 4.06 -3.39
CA VAL A 60 15.93 4.06 -4.25
C VAL A 60 15.02 2.91 -3.88
N ARG A 61 13.71 3.12 -3.99
CA ARG A 61 12.71 2.07 -3.74
C ARG A 61 12.87 0.98 -4.81
N SER A 62 12.77 -0.27 -4.38
CA SER A 62 12.77 -1.44 -5.26
C SER A 62 11.96 -2.55 -4.62
N VAL A 63 11.29 -3.36 -5.43
CA VAL A 63 10.60 -4.56 -4.96
C VAL A 63 11.63 -5.68 -4.80
N PRO A 64 11.70 -6.35 -3.64
CA PRO A 64 12.64 -7.45 -3.43
C PRO A 64 12.23 -8.68 -4.25
N ALA A 65 13.21 -9.49 -4.64
CA ALA A 65 12.96 -10.70 -5.45
C ALA A 65 12.07 -11.73 -4.73
N ASN A 66 12.10 -11.77 -3.40
CA ASN A 66 11.26 -12.64 -2.58
C ASN A 66 9.89 -12.02 -2.22
N ILE A 67 9.41 -11.02 -2.97
CA ILE A 67 8.12 -10.36 -2.69
C ILE A 67 6.94 -11.34 -2.64
N ILE A 68 7.00 -12.44 -3.39
CA ILE A 68 6.00 -13.51 -3.35
C ILE A 68 5.89 -14.13 -1.96
N GLU A 69 6.98 -14.27 -1.21
CA GLU A 69 6.96 -14.81 0.15
C GLU A 69 6.36 -13.78 1.12
N LEU A 70 6.73 -12.51 0.96
CA LEU A 70 6.35 -11.40 1.83
C LEU A 70 4.88 -10.99 1.71
N LEU A 71 4.27 -11.13 0.53
CA LEU A 71 2.85 -10.80 0.34
C LEU A 71 1.96 -11.82 1.05
N THR A 72 1.30 -11.39 2.11
CA THR A 72 0.25 -12.13 2.83
C THR A 72 -1.12 -11.48 2.58
N PRO A 73 -2.25 -12.13 2.93
CA PRO A 73 -3.56 -11.49 2.89
C PRO A 73 -3.60 -10.16 3.67
N LEU A 74 -2.92 -10.10 4.82
CA LEU A 74 -2.73 -8.87 5.60
C LEU A 74 -1.97 -7.82 4.78
N ALA A 75 -0.83 -8.16 4.18
CA ALA A 75 -0.03 -7.22 3.39
C ALA A 75 -0.84 -6.64 2.21
N ILE A 76 -1.59 -7.48 1.49
CA ILE A 76 -2.47 -7.03 0.40
C ILE A 76 -3.60 -6.14 0.93
N ALA A 77 -4.23 -6.50 2.05
CA ALA A 77 -5.28 -5.68 2.65
C ALA A 77 -4.78 -4.28 3.04
N ILE A 78 -3.62 -4.18 3.69
CA ILE A 78 -2.99 -2.89 4.01
C ILE A 78 -2.66 -2.12 2.73
N TRP A 79 -2.09 -2.77 1.72
CA TRP A 79 -1.73 -2.12 0.46
C TRP A 79 -2.97 -1.60 -0.29
N ILE A 80 -4.09 -2.34 -0.27
CA ILE A 80 -5.37 -1.88 -0.83
C ILE A 80 -5.86 -0.65 -0.09
N MET A 81 -5.83 -0.68 1.26
CA MET A 81 -6.30 0.46 2.05
C MET A 81 -5.49 1.73 1.77
N ASP A 82 -4.18 1.60 1.53
CA ASP A 82 -3.29 2.73 1.21
C ASP A 82 -3.50 3.19 -0.25
N ASP A 83 -3.09 2.37 -1.23
CA ASP A 83 -2.95 2.77 -2.64
C ASP A 83 -4.03 2.20 -3.57
N GLY A 84 -4.94 1.38 -3.04
CA GLY A 84 -6.01 0.75 -3.81
C GLY A 84 -7.14 1.71 -4.20
N GLU A 85 -7.62 1.59 -5.44
CA GLU A 85 -8.74 2.34 -6.00
C GLU A 85 -9.72 1.37 -6.69
N PHE A 86 -10.97 1.30 -6.23
CA PHE A 86 -12.01 0.47 -6.86
C PHE A 86 -12.73 1.22 -7.98
N TYR A 87 -13.00 0.53 -9.09
CA TYR A 87 -13.87 0.99 -10.18
C TYR A 87 -14.61 -0.19 -10.80
N SER A 88 -14.15 -0.74 -11.92
CA SER A 88 -14.63 -2.01 -12.52
C SER A 88 -13.89 -3.24 -11.99
N GLY A 89 -12.88 -2.99 -11.17
CA GLY A 89 -11.94 -3.91 -10.54
C GLY A 89 -11.07 -3.11 -9.57
N LEU A 90 -10.05 -3.74 -9.01
CA LEU A 90 -9.11 -3.07 -8.11
C LEU A 90 -7.93 -2.52 -8.92
N ARG A 91 -7.54 -1.28 -8.67
CA ARG A 91 -6.33 -0.68 -9.24
C ARG A 91 -5.36 -0.34 -8.11
N PHE A 92 -4.10 -0.75 -8.24
CA PHE A 92 -3.00 -0.25 -7.42
C PHE A 92 -2.28 0.88 -8.15
N ASN A 93 -2.13 2.02 -7.46
CA ASN A 93 -1.45 3.20 -7.98
C ASN A 93 0.08 3.07 -7.88
N THR A 94 0.68 2.26 -8.74
CA THR A 94 2.12 1.92 -8.73
C THR A 94 3.04 2.93 -9.43
N TYR A 95 2.67 4.22 -9.46
CA TYR A 95 3.30 5.26 -10.29
C TYR A 95 4.80 5.48 -10.09
N ARG A 96 5.33 5.06 -8.94
CA ARG A 96 6.73 5.29 -8.55
C ARG A 96 7.60 4.03 -8.63
N PHE A 97 7.02 2.92 -9.09
CA PHE A 97 7.76 1.68 -9.31
C PHE A 97 8.28 1.58 -10.73
N TYR A 98 9.40 0.90 -10.90
CA TYR A 98 9.91 0.54 -12.22
C TYR A 98 9.08 -0.60 -12.82
N ASP A 99 9.07 -0.73 -14.15
CA ASP A 99 8.28 -1.77 -14.82
C ASP A 99 8.68 -3.20 -14.38
N GLN A 100 9.95 -3.40 -14.04
CA GLN A 100 10.46 -4.67 -13.48
C GLN A 100 9.86 -4.97 -12.10
N ASP A 101 9.74 -3.95 -11.24
CA ASP A 101 9.12 -4.09 -9.93
C ASP A 101 7.61 -4.38 -10.07
N ILE A 102 6.94 -3.73 -11.02
CA ILE A 102 5.53 -3.97 -11.34
C ILE A 102 5.32 -5.40 -11.83
N ALA A 103 6.20 -5.91 -12.70
CA ALA A 103 6.15 -7.29 -13.18
C ALA A 103 6.28 -8.30 -12.04
N LEU A 104 7.24 -8.10 -11.12
CA LEU A 104 7.40 -8.95 -9.93
C LEU A 104 6.16 -8.94 -9.03
N LEU A 105 5.57 -7.77 -8.80
CA LEU A 105 4.33 -7.65 -8.02
C LEU A 105 3.18 -8.39 -8.70
N MET A 106 3.00 -8.23 -10.01
CA MET A 106 1.95 -8.90 -10.78
C MET A 106 2.12 -10.42 -10.76
N GLU A 107 3.34 -10.91 -10.91
CA GLU A 107 3.67 -12.34 -10.82
C GLU A 107 3.32 -12.89 -9.44
N ALA A 108 3.74 -12.20 -8.37
CA ALA A 108 3.43 -12.62 -7.00
C ALA A 108 1.91 -12.64 -6.72
N LEU A 109 1.17 -11.63 -7.18
CA LEU A 109 -0.29 -11.56 -7.06
C LEU A 109 -0.98 -12.70 -7.82
N SER A 110 -0.53 -12.98 -9.04
CA SER A 110 -1.09 -14.05 -9.87
C SER A 110 -0.79 -15.43 -9.29
N THR A 111 0.48 -15.73 -9.03
CA THR A 111 0.95 -17.06 -8.62
C THR A 111 0.46 -17.44 -7.22
N LYS A 112 0.52 -16.51 -6.26
CA LYS A 112 0.17 -16.82 -4.86
C LYS A 112 -1.32 -16.73 -4.56
N PHE A 113 -2.03 -15.82 -5.23
CA PHE A 113 -3.41 -15.48 -4.89
C PHE A 113 -4.41 -15.77 -6.03
N GLY A 114 -3.94 -16.23 -7.19
CA GLY A 114 -4.79 -16.51 -8.34
C GLY A 114 -5.49 -15.26 -8.89
N LEU A 115 -4.86 -14.09 -8.72
CA LEU A 115 -5.40 -12.82 -9.20
C LEU A 115 -5.08 -12.61 -10.67
N THR A 116 -6.09 -12.25 -11.48
CA THR A 116 -5.84 -11.88 -12.88
C THR A 116 -5.42 -10.43 -12.93
N CYS A 117 -4.14 -10.21 -13.25
CA CYS A 117 -3.54 -8.88 -13.28
C CYS A 117 -3.30 -8.39 -14.72
N SER A 118 -3.45 -7.09 -14.96
CA SER A 118 -3.00 -6.40 -16.18
C SER A 118 -2.41 -5.03 -15.86
N ILE A 119 -1.63 -4.45 -16.79
CA ILE A 119 -1.11 -3.09 -16.65
C ILE A 119 -2.07 -2.10 -17.29
N HIS A 120 -2.47 -1.08 -16.53
CA HIS A 120 -3.26 0.03 -17.03
C HIS A 120 -2.43 1.32 -17.00
N SER A 121 -2.46 2.09 -18.10
CA SER A 121 -1.77 3.37 -18.18
C SER A 121 -2.57 4.48 -17.49
N HIS A 122 -1.87 5.40 -16.83
CA HIS A 122 -2.42 6.63 -16.27
C HIS A 122 -1.42 7.77 -16.49
N PRO A 123 -1.85 9.04 -16.60
CA PRO A 123 -0.92 10.16 -16.79
C PRO A 123 0.20 10.26 -15.73
N ALA A 124 -0.04 9.73 -14.53
CA ALA A 124 0.94 9.71 -13.44
C ALA A 124 1.92 8.52 -13.50
N GLY A 125 1.63 7.48 -14.29
CA GLY A 125 2.45 6.26 -14.41
C GLY A 125 1.61 4.99 -14.55
N SER A 126 2.29 3.85 -14.59
CA SER A 126 1.68 2.52 -14.69
C SER A 126 0.90 2.14 -13.42
N ARG A 127 -0.24 1.46 -13.61
CA ARG A 127 -1.08 0.89 -12.55
C ARG A 127 -1.21 -0.61 -12.75
N ILE A 128 -1.23 -1.38 -11.65
CA ILE A 128 -1.68 -2.77 -11.68
C ILE A 128 -3.20 -2.77 -11.58
N TYR A 129 -3.88 -3.39 -12.53
CA TYR A 129 -5.30 -3.69 -12.47
C TYR A 129 -5.51 -5.15 -12.12
N ILE A 130 -6.42 -5.41 -11.18
CA ILE A 130 -6.92 -6.73 -10.81
C ILE A 130 -8.38 -6.83 -11.21
N ASP A 131 -8.71 -7.86 -11.98
CA ASP A 131 -10.07 -8.07 -12.42
C ASP A 131 -11.03 -8.33 -11.25
N SER A 132 -12.28 -7.87 -11.38
CA SER A 132 -13.27 -7.98 -10.30
C SER A 132 -13.63 -9.41 -9.95
N LYS A 133 -13.59 -10.37 -10.89
CA LYS A 133 -13.95 -11.76 -10.62
C LYS A 133 -12.90 -12.43 -9.76
N SER A 134 -11.61 -12.22 -10.01
CA SER A 134 -10.56 -12.77 -9.13
C SER A 134 -10.52 -12.04 -7.78
N LEU A 135 -10.75 -10.72 -7.76
CA LEU A 135 -10.85 -9.96 -6.50
C LEU A 135 -11.93 -10.51 -5.57
N ILE A 136 -13.12 -10.82 -6.10
CA ILE A 136 -14.24 -11.37 -5.30
C ILE A 136 -13.82 -12.66 -4.58
N LYS A 137 -13.02 -13.51 -5.22
CA LYS A 137 -12.58 -14.80 -4.65
C LYS A 137 -11.69 -14.61 -3.42
N ILE A 138 -10.89 -13.55 -3.37
CA ILE A 138 -9.95 -13.31 -2.27
C ILE A 138 -10.53 -12.41 -1.17
N ARG A 139 -11.62 -11.65 -1.41
CA ARG A 139 -12.25 -10.78 -0.41
C ARG A 139 -12.40 -11.43 0.97
N PRO A 140 -12.89 -12.68 1.13
CA PRO A 140 -13.03 -13.30 2.45
C PRO A 140 -11.73 -13.39 3.25
N GLN A 141 -10.57 -13.47 2.57
CA GLN A 141 -9.25 -13.49 3.19
C GLN A 141 -8.73 -12.08 3.51
N LEU A 142 -9.20 -11.05 2.79
CA LEU A 142 -8.77 -9.66 2.96
C LEU A 142 -9.57 -8.92 4.03
N LEU A 143 -10.90 -9.12 4.05
CA LEU A 143 -11.82 -8.37 4.91
C LEU A 143 -11.50 -8.45 6.41
N PRO A 144 -11.03 -9.59 6.97
CA PRO A 144 -10.61 -9.66 8.38
C PRO A 144 -9.44 -8.72 8.73
N HIS A 145 -8.68 -8.27 7.74
CA HIS A 145 -7.52 -7.39 7.91
C HIS A 145 -7.80 -5.93 7.48
N MET A 146 -9.03 -5.64 7.05
CA MET A 146 -9.45 -4.31 6.60
C MET A 146 -10.39 -3.66 7.61
N VAL A 147 -10.28 -2.34 7.78
CA VAL A 147 -11.27 -1.59 8.54
C VAL A 147 -12.56 -1.45 7.72
N PRO A 148 -13.76 -1.58 8.34
CA PRO A 148 -15.03 -1.49 7.62
C PRO A 148 -15.19 -0.21 6.78
N SER A 149 -14.66 0.92 7.27
CA SER A 149 -14.70 2.21 6.55
C SER A 149 -13.88 2.23 5.24
N MET A 150 -13.09 1.19 4.96
CA MET A 150 -12.30 1.04 3.73
C MET A 150 -12.81 -0.08 2.82
N TYR A 151 -13.94 -0.72 3.13
CA TYR A 151 -14.52 -1.79 2.29
C TYR A 151 -14.91 -1.31 0.89
N TYR A 152 -15.21 -0.02 0.73
CA TYR A 152 -15.47 0.59 -0.58
C TYR A 152 -14.29 0.41 -1.56
N LYS A 153 -13.05 0.28 -1.06
CA LYS A 153 -11.85 0.04 -1.89
C LYS A 153 -11.77 -1.38 -2.48
N VAL A 154 -12.61 -2.30 -2.00
CA VAL A 154 -12.80 -3.60 -2.63
C VAL A 154 -14.18 -3.74 -3.27
N GLY A 155 -14.96 -2.68 -3.38
CA GLY A 155 -16.28 -2.68 -4.04
C GLY A 155 -17.40 -3.23 -3.18
N LEU A 156 -17.43 -2.84 -1.90
CA LEU A 156 -18.46 -3.15 -0.92
C LEU A 156 -18.94 -1.89 -0.20
#